data_AF-A0A2E0Q9M1-F1
#
_entry.id   AF-A0A2E0Q9M1-F1
#
_cell.length_a   1.000
_cell.length_b   1.000
_cell.length_c   1.000
_cell.angle_alpha   90.00
_cell.angle_beta   90.00
_cell.angle_gamma   90.00
#
_symmetry.space_group_name_H-M   'P 1'
#
loop_
_entity.id
_entity.type
_entity.pdbx_description
1 polymer ?
#
loop_
_entity_poly.entity_id
_entity_poly.type
_entity_poly.pdbx_seq_one_letter_code
_entity_poly.pdbx_strand_id
1 'polypeptide(L)'
;MVDTVLSLQHYLILAGIVFTIGVFGIFLNRKNVIIILMSIELMLLAVNINFVAFSAFMGDITGQIFTMFILTVAAAEAAIGLAILVVFFRNKGSIAVEDISELKG
;
A
#
# COMPACT_ATOMS: atom_id res chain seq x y z
N MET A 1 15.11 9.38 -33.93
CA MET A 1 14.14 10.26 -33.25
C MET A 1 13.04 9.40 -32.66
N VAL A 2 13.26 8.91 -31.44
CA VAL A 2 12.19 8.65 -30.47
C VAL A 2 12.77 9.21 -29.19
N ASP A 3 12.40 10.43 -28.84
CA ASP A 3 12.66 10.95 -27.52
C ASP A 3 11.92 10.04 -26.55
N THR A 4 12.64 9.17 -25.85
CA THR A 4 12.06 8.36 -24.77
C THR A 4 11.75 9.30 -23.62
N VAL A 5 10.59 9.96 -23.71
CA VAL A 5 10.09 10.95 -22.73
C VAL A 5 9.95 10.33 -21.33
N LEU A 6 9.95 8.99 -21.21
CA LEU A 6 9.88 8.24 -19.97
C LEU A 6 11.18 7.48 -19.71
N SER A 7 12.03 8.02 -18.85
CA SER A 7 13.19 7.34 -18.26
C SER A 7 12.83 6.62 -16.96
N LEU A 8 13.67 5.68 -16.52
CA LEU A 8 13.54 5.00 -15.21
C LEU A 8 13.31 6.00 -14.05
N GLN A 9 13.96 7.16 -14.11
CA GLN A 9 13.82 8.21 -13.10
C GLN A 9 12.37 8.69 -12.93
N HIS A 10 11.58 8.75 -14.01
CA HIS A 10 10.18 9.17 -13.93
C HIS A 10 9.34 8.17 -13.12
N TYR A 11 9.57 6.87 -13.33
CA TYR A 11 8.92 5.81 -12.55
C TYR A 11 9.36 5.81 -11.09
N LEU A 12 10.64 6.06 -10.81
CA LEU A 12 11.15 6.18 -9.44
C LEU A 12 10.55 7.38 -8.69
N ILE A 13 10.46 8.54 -9.36
CA ILE A 13 9.82 9.73 -8.79
C ILE A 13 8.34 9.48 -8.53
N LEU A 14 7.62 8.88 -9.49
CA LEU A 14 6.21 8.52 -9.33
C LEU A 14 6.01 7.57 -8.14
N ALA A 15 6.78 6.49 -8.06
CA ALA A 15 6.74 5.54 -6.94
C ALA A 15 7.06 6.24 -5.61
N GLY A 16 8.06 7.12 -5.58
CA GLY A 16 8.40 7.90 -4.39
C GLY A 16 7.26 8.84 -3.93
N ILE A 17 6.59 9.51 -4.86
CA ILE A 17 5.43 10.37 -4.56
C ILE A 17 4.28 9.54 -4.00
N VAL A 18 3.92 8.43 -4.67
CA VAL A 18 2.83 7.55 -4.24
C VAL A 18 3.13 6.94 -2.87
N PHE A 19 4.35 6.48 -2.63
CA PHE A 19 4.77 5.94 -1.34
C PHE A 19 4.66 6.99 -0.24
N THR A 20 5.14 8.20 -0.50
CA THR A 20 5.08 9.31 0.46
C THR A 20 3.63 9.68 0.78
N ILE A 21 2.74 9.71 -0.21
CA ILE A 21 1.30 9.92 0.01
C ILE A 21 0.71 8.81 0.90
N GLY A 22 1.07 7.55 0.66
CA GLY A 22 0.67 6.43 1.52
C GLY A 22 1.12 6.63 2.97
N VAL A 23 2.40 6.99 3.18
CA VAL A 23 2.93 7.30 4.53
C VAL A 23 2.17 8.46 5.18
N PHE A 24 1.95 9.57 4.49
CA PHE A 24 1.19 10.71 5.01
C PHE A 24 -0.27 10.34 5.32
N GLY A 25 -0.89 9.46 4.52
CA GLY A 25 -2.24 8.95 4.74
C GLY A 25 -2.42 8.31 6.11
N ILE A 26 -1.42 7.55 6.58
CA ILE A 26 -1.40 6.94 7.92
C ILE A 26 -1.36 8.01 9.00
N PHE A 27 -0.45 8.98 8.89
CA PHE A 27 -0.23 9.98 9.94
C PHE A 27 -1.38 10.98 10.06
N LEU A 28 -1.96 11.43 8.94
CA LEU A 28 -3.01 12.43 8.92
C LEU A 28 -4.34 11.89 9.45
N ASN A 29 -4.67 10.64 9.10
CA ASN A 29 -6.00 10.07 9.32
C ASN A 29 -5.98 8.81 10.20
N ARG A 30 -5.14 8.82 11.25
CA ARG A 30 -4.99 7.73 12.23
C ARG A 30 -6.28 7.31 12.95
N LYS A 31 -7.37 8.06 12.81
CA LYS A 31 -8.66 7.75 13.44
C LYS A 31 -9.44 6.68 12.70
N ASN A 32 -9.34 6.63 11.37
CA ASN A 32 -10.16 5.73 10.56
C ASN A 32 -9.31 4.54 10.09
N VAL A 33 -9.60 3.35 10.63
CA VAL A 33 -8.86 2.13 10.25
C VAL A 33 -8.89 1.86 8.74
N ILE A 34 -10.01 2.17 8.07
CA ILE A 34 -10.13 2.02 6.61
C ILE A 34 -9.10 2.86 5.86
N ILE A 35 -8.85 4.09 6.32
CA ILE A 35 -7.87 4.99 5.67
C ILE A 35 -6.46 4.45 5.89
N ILE A 36 -6.19 3.87 7.06
CA ILE A 36 -4.90 3.20 7.33
C ILE A 36 -4.70 2.01 6.39
N LEU A 37 -5.71 1.14 6.23
CA LEU A 37 -5.64 0.00 5.30
C LEU A 37 -5.39 0.47 3.86
N MET A 38 -6.16 1.45 3.35
CA MET A 38 -5.91 2.01 2.01
C MET A 38 -4.52 2.64 1.86
N SER A 39 -4.00 3.25 2.92
CA SER A 39 -2.66 3.85 2.88
C SER A 39 -1.56 2.78 2.77
N ILE A 40 -1.76 1.62 3.41
CA ILE A 40 -0.87 0.47 3.28
C ILE A 40 -0.91 -0.10 1.85
N GLU A 41 -2.10 -0.27 1.28
CA GLU A 41 -2.26 -0.70 -0.12
C GLU A 41 -1.56 0.26 -1.10
N LEU A 42 -1.66 1.58 -0.88
CA LEU A 42 -0.95 2.58 -1.68
C LEU A 42 0.58 2.46 -1.57
N MET A 43 1.12 2.16 -0.38
CA MET A 43 2.55 1.91 -0.20
C MET A 43 2.99 0.63 -0.92
N LEU A 44 2.22 -0.46 -0.83
CA LEU A 44 2.49 -1.72 -1.54
C LEU A 44 2.42 -1.53 -3.06
N LEU A 45 1.49 -0.71 -3.55
CA LEU A 45 1.39 -0.36 -4.96
C LEU A 45 2.64 0.40 -5.44
N ALA A 46 3.14 1.36 -4.66
CA ALA A 46 4.36 2.10 -5.01
C ALA A 46 5.58 1.17 -5.11
N VAL A 47 5.70 0.21 -4.19
CA VAL A 47 6.76 -0.81 -4.23
C VAL A 47 6.63 -1.68 -5.49
N ASN A 48 5.41 -2.08 -5.87
CA ASN A 48 5.17 -2.85 -7.10
C ASN A 48 5.55 -2.08 -8.37
N ILE A 49 5.24 -0.79 -8.45
CA ILE A 49 5.66 0.07 -9.57
C ILE A 49 7.19 0.05 -9.69
N ASN A 50 7.90 0.12 -8.57
CA ASN A 50 9.36 0.12 -8.54
C ASN A 50 9.94 -1.21 -9.07
N PHE A 51 9.40 -2.35 -8.62
CA PHE A 51 9.80 -3.68 -9.10
C PHE A 51 9.60 -3.87 -10.61
N VAL A 52 8.44 -3.44 -11.14
CA VAL A 52 8.17 -3.53 -12.58
C VAL A 52 9.06 -2.58 -13.38
N ALA A 53 9.30 -1.36 -12.88
CA ALA A 53 10.19 -0.40 -13.55
C ALA A 53 11.64 -0.91 -13.65
N PHE A 54 12.16 -1.51 -12.57
CA PHE A 54 13.48 -2.12 -12.57
C PHE A 54 13.55 -3.36 -13.46
N SER A 55 12.50 -4.20 -13.47
CA SER A 55 12.38 -5.33 -14.39
C SER A 55 12.45 -4.90 -15.85
N ALA A 56 11.69 -3.86 -16.22
CA ALA A 56 11.68 -3.32 -17.58
C ALA A 56 13.03 -2.67 -17.97
N PHE A 57 13.69 -1.99 -17.03
CA PHE A 57 14.98 -1.34 -17.28
C PHE A 57 16.13 -2.32 -17.43
N MET A 58 16.19 -3.37 -16.61
CA MET A 58 17.23 -4.39 -16.67
C MET A 58 16.95 -5.49 -17.71
N GLY A 59 15.71 -5.56 -18.22
CA GLY A 59 15.27 -6.62 -19.13
C GLY A 59 15.15 -7.99 -18.46
N ASP A 60 14.99 -8.01 -17.14
CA ASP A 60 14.87 -9.24 -16.33
C ASP A 60 13.44 -9.39 -15.79
N ILE A 61 12.87 -10.59 -15.91
CA ILE A 61 11.50 -10.92 -15.48
C ILE A 61 11.36 -11.04 -13.96
N THR A 62 12.46 -11.14 -13.22
CA THR A 62 12.44 -11.35 -11.76
C THR A 62 11.59 -10.30 -11.03
N GLY A 63 11.69 -9.02 -11.40
CA GLY A 63 10.89 -7.97 -10.77
C GLY A 63 9.37 -8.14 -10.98
N GLN A 64 8.94 -8.60 -12.16
CA GLN A 64 7.52 -8.91 -12.43
C GLN A 64 7.04 -10.11 -11.62
N ILE A 65 7.88 -11.14 -11.44
CA ILE A 65 7.55 -12.30 -10.60
C ILE A 65 7.34 -11.87 -9.14
N PHE A 66 8.24 -11.05 -8.59
CA PHE A 66 8.08 -10.50 -7.24
C PHE A 66 6.82 -9.64 -7.11
N THR A 67 6.50 -8.83 -8.12
CA THR A 67 5.25 -8.05 -8.15
C THR A 67 4.01 -8.94 -8.01
N MET A 68 3.95 -10.09 -8.69
CA MET A 68 2.82 -11.01 -8.56
C MET A 68 2.68 -11.59 -7.14
N PHE A 69 3.80 -11.91 -6.48
CA PHE A 69 3.78 -12.34 -5.08
C PHE A 69 3.28 -11.23 -4.15
N ILE A 70 3.77 -10.00 -4.32
CA ILE A 70 3.35 -8.86 -3.48
C ILE A 70 1.86 -8.58 -3.67
N LEU A 71 1.34 -8.60 -4.91
CA LEU A 71 -0.10 -8.43 -5.17
C LEU A 71 -0.95 -9.51 -4.51
N THR A 72 -0.47 -10.76 -4.48
CA THR A 72 -1.16 -11.86 -3.81
C THR A 72 -1.19 -11.67 -2.29
N VAL A 73 -0.07 -11.24 -1.71
CA VAL A 73 0.03 -10.92 -0.27
C VAL A 73 -0.86 -9.73 0.09
N ALA A 74 -0.85 -8.67 -0.72
CA ALA A 74 -1.71 -7.50 -0.54
C ALA A 74 -3.19 -7.88 -0.56
N ALA A 75 -3.61 -8.72 -1.51
CA ALA A 75 -4.99 -9.21 -1.56
C ALA A 75 -5.38 -10.01 -0.30
N ALA A 76 -4.47 -10.84 0.23
CA ALA A 76 -4.69 -11.59 1.46
C ALA A 76 -4.74 -10.65 2.69
N GLU A 77 -3.84 -9.67 2.76
CA GLU A 77 -3.81 -8.65 3.81
C GLU A 77 -5.11 -7.85 3.84
N ALA A 78 -5.55 -7.30 2.70
CA ALA A 78 -6.78 -6.52 2.59
C ALA A 78 -8.02 -7.33 3.03
N ALA A 79 -8.08 -8.61 2.64
CA ALA A 79 -9.18 -9.50 3.03
C ALA A 79 -9.21 -9.73 4.56
N ILE A 80 -8.05 -10.00 5.17
CA ILE A 80 -7.93 -10.21 6.62
C ILE A 80 -8.21 -8.90 7.38
N GLY A 81 -7.61 -7.79 6.94
CA GLY A 81 -7.78 -6.47 7.55
C GLY A 81 -9.24 -6.02 7.54
N LEU A 82 -9.94 -6.19 6.42
CA LEU A 82 -11.37 -5.87 6.34
C LEU A 82 -12.23 -6.83 7.18
N ALA A 83 -11.91 -8.13 7.22
CA ALA A 83 -12.63 -9.09 8.05
C ALA A 83 -12.55 -8.72 9.54
N ILE A 84 -11.34 -8.36 10.03
CA ILE A 84 -11.14 -7.88 11.41
C ILE A 84 -11.93 -6.60 11.64
N LEU A 85 -11.88 -5.65 10.69
CA LEU A 85 -12.61 -4.38 10.78
C LEU A 85 -14.13 -4.58 10.88
N VAL A 86 -14.71 -5.50 10.09
CA VAL A 86 -16.15 -5.79 10.13
C VAL A 86 -16.55 -6.38 11.49
N VAL A 87 -15.77 -7.30 12.04
CA VAL A 87 -16.03 -7.87 13.37
C VAL A 87 -15.90 -6.80 14.46
N PHE A 88 -14.89 -5.95 14.37
CA PHE A 88 -14.70 -4.82 15.30
C PHE A 88 -15.88 -3.85 15.25
N PHE A 89 -16.29 -3.42 14.05
CA PHE A 89 -17.40 -2.51 13.86
C PHE A 89 -18.71 -3.08 14.40
N ARG A 90 -18.95 -4.39 14.23
CA ARG A 90 -20.12 -5.06 14.79
C ARG A 90 -20.16 -5.03 16.31
N ASN A 91 -19.00 -5.08 16.97
CA ASN A 91 -18.91 -5.12 18.44
C ASN A 91 -18.90 -3.73 19.09
N LYS A 92 -18.30 -2.72 18.42
CA LYS A 92 -18.07 -1.38 18.97
C LYS A 92 -18.95 -0.28 18.35
N GLY A 93 -19.57 -0.52 17.19
CA GLY A 93 -20.39 0.46 16.47
C GLY A 93 -19.61 1.65 15.87
N SER A 94 -18.28 1.63 15.95
CA SER A 94 -17.38 2.69 15.52
C SER A 94 -16.17 2.08 14.79
N ILE A 95 -15.65 2.81 13.81
CA ILE A 95 -14.40 2.49 13.08
C ILE A 95 -13.20 3.26 13.63
N ALA A 96 -13.39 3.99 14.73
CA ALA A 96 -12.36 4.84 15.33
C ALA A 96 -11.29 4.00 16.04
N VAL A 97 -10.02 4.25 15.72
CA VAL A 97 -8.86 3.58 16.34
C VAL A 97 -8.76 3.87 17.85
N GLU A 98 -9.30 5.00 18.31
CA GLU A 98 -9.25 5.41 19.71
C GLU A 98 -10.05 4.50 20.67
N ASP A 99 -11.01 3.74 20.14
CA ASP A 99 -11.88 2.83 20.91
C ASP A 99 -11.19 1.49 21.27
N ILE A 100 -9.93 1.31 20.86
CA ILE A 100 -9.12 0.09 21.06
C ILE A 100 -8.36 0.11 22.42
N SER A 101 -8.48 1.16 23.22
CA SER A 101 -7.68 1.36 24.44
C SER A 101 -8.11 0.58 25.71
N GLU A 102 -8.77 -0.57 25.55
CA GLU A 102 -9.29 -1.37 26.69
C GLU A 102 -8.22 -2.11 27.49
N LEU A 103 -7.08 -2.44 26.88
CA LEU A 103 -5.96 -3.06 27.57
C LEU A 103 -5.02 -1.99 28.11
N LYS A 104 -5.17 -1.69 29.41
CA LYS A 104 -4.24 -0.88 30.19
C LYS A 104 -3.57 -1.79 31.22
N GLY A 105 -2.27 -2.02 31.04
CA GLY A 105 -1.40 -2.57 32.09
C GLY A 105 -1.04 -1.50 33.09
#